data_AF-A0A956HWY1-F1
#
_entry.id   AF-A0A956HWY1-F1
#
_cell.length_a   1.000
_cell.length_b   1.000
_cell.length_c   1.000
_cell.angle_alpha   90.00
_cell.angle_beta   90.00
_cell.angle_gamma   90.00
#
_symmetry.space_group_name_H-M   'P 1'
#
loop_
_entity.id
_entity.type
_entity.pdbx_description
1 polymer ?
#
loop_
_entity_poly.entity_id
_entity_poly.type
_entity_poly.pdbx_seq_one_letter_code
_entity_poly.pdbx_strand_id
1 'polypeptide(L)'
;MASPTSPQFGAPPTASEFGGLPRSGGATPSSPGSAPSQPAALGGSNAPKAPAPPAFGQGGGFGQPPAGGGFGAPTGGGGGSDANDAARDKKKKLLFAAIGCLALVVLGCIGSCVFFYFQVKDQATALPEDGAAMNPMLEKLARVPLAFVLGNVVSECRNDPSGESIRSFFHPSTFDDIKGNICASSDEALEVFSDPSRSQVFNLSTRPEADLAKEAGYDPNTCFLFDSASGQVITCRDEANHTLIVGYRVDATP
;
A
#
# COMPACT_ATOMS: atom_id res chain seq x y z
N MET A 1 22.87 39.72 22.03
CA MET A 1 21.86 38.92 21.33
C MET A 1 22.58 38.22 20.19
N ALA A 2 22.81 36.91 20.31
CA ALA A 2 23.55 36.13 19.33
C ALA A 2 22.60 35.70 18.20
N SER A 3 23.00 35.92 16.95
CA SER A 3 22.25 35.49 15.78
C SER A 3 22.19 33.96 15.71
N PRO A 4 21.05 33.35 15.35
CA PRO A 4 20.96 31.92 15.15
C PRO A 4 21.79 31.49 13.94
N THR A 5 22.69 30.54 14.16
CA THR A 5 23.46 29.86 13.11
C THR A 5 22.53 28.92 12.34
N SER A 6 22.31 29.17 11.05
CA SER A 6 21.57 28.28 10.17
C SER A 6 22.31 26.94 10.02
N PRO A 7 21.62 25.79 10.05
CA PRO A 7 22.24 24.50 9.76
C PRO A 7 22.72 24.47 8.30
N GLN A 8 24.00 24.19 8.13
CA GLN A 8 24.65 24.04 6.84
C GLN A 8 24.31 22.63 6.31
N PHE A 9 23.30 22.53 5.46
CA PHE A 9 23.03 21.30 4.72
C PHE A 9 24.18 21.05 3.74
N GLY A 10 24.81 19.87 3.84
CA GLY A 10 25.88 19.45 2.96
C GLY A 10 25.45 19.48 1.49
N ALA A 11 26.41 19.72 0.60
CA ALA A 11 26.16 19.73 -0.84
C ALA A 11 25.55 18.38 -1.29
N PRO A 12 24.56 18.41 -2.21
CA PRO A 12 23.98 17.17 -2.74
C PRO A 12 25.07 16.33 -3.43
N PRO A 13 25.02 14.99 -3.30
CA PRO A 13 25.95 14.11 -4.00
C PRO A 13 25.83 14.31 -5.52
N THR A 14 26.96 14.35 -6.20
CA THR A 14 27.03 14.52 -7.65
C THR A 14 26.49 13.30 -8.38
N ALA A 15 25.77 13.52 -9.49
CA ALA A 15 25.01 12.53 -10.27
C ALA A 15 25.80 11.32 -10.82
N SER A 16 27.12 11.28 -10.64
CA SER A 16 28.01 10.22 -11.12
C SER A 16 27.97 8.92 -10.28
N GLU A 17 27.34 8.94 -9.11
CA GLU A 17 27.29 7.78 -8.18
C GLU A 17 25.98 6.99 -8.25
N PHE A 18 25.04 7.40 -9.10
CA PHE A 18 23.85 6.61 -9.41
C PHE A 18 24.26 5.44 -10.30
N GLY A 19 24.55 4.31 -9.67
CA GLY A 19 24.70 3.02 -10.34
C GLY A 19 23.56 2.83 -11.34
N GLY A 20 23.93 2.86 -12.62
CA GLY A 20 23.02 2.64 -13.73
C GLY A 20 22.27 1.35 -13.49
N LEU A 21 20.94 1.42 -13.62
CA LEU A 21 20.11 0.24 -13.79
C LEU A 21 20.79 -0.65 -14.85
N PRO A 22 20.88 -1.98 -14.65
CA PRO A 22 21.32 -2.87 -15.72
C PRO A 22 20.33 -2.70 -16.88
N ARG A 23 20.75 -1.91 -17.86
CA ARG A 23 20.05 -1.68 -19.10
C ARG A 23 19.95 -3.05 -19.77
N SER A 24 18.79 -3.68 -19.69
CA SER A 24 18.44 -4.89 -20.46
C SER A 24 18.35 -4.52 -21.94
N GLY A 25 19.50 -4.20 -22.53
CA GLY A 25 19.67 -3.94 -23.95
C GLY A 25 19.76 -5.28 -24.67
N GLY A 26 18.71 -5.61 -25.42
CA GLY A 26 18.75 -6.68 -26.42
C GLY A 26 19.82 -6.36 -27.47
N ALA A 27 20.99 -6.96 -27.32
CA ALA A 27 21.99 -7.06 -28.36
C ALA A 27 21.84 -8.41 -29.05
N THR A 28 21.47 -8.39 -30.32
CA THR A 28 21.62 -9.52 -31.24
C THR A 28 23.11 -9.87 -31.38
N PRO A 29 23.56 -11.10 -31.10
CA PRO A 29 24.93 -11.49 -31.43
C PRO A 29 24.98 -12.00 -32.87
N SER A 30 25.62 -11.23 -33.74
CA SER A 30 26.26 -11.80 -34.93
C SER A 30 27.64 -12.31 -34.49
N SER A 31 27.83 -13.63 -34.51
CA SER A 31 29.18 -14.20 -34.60
C SER A 31 29.14 -15.58 -35.26
N PRO A 32 29.96 -15.83 -36.29
CA PRO A 32 30.14 -17.15 -36.87
C PRO A 32 31.28 -17.90 -36.18
N GLY A 33 31.05 -19.19 -35.93
CA GLY A 33 32.11 -20.21 -35.94
C GLY A 33 32.91 -20.40 -34.65
N SER A 34 32.64 -21.49 -33.95
CA SER A 34 33.53 -22.68 -33.87
C SER A 34 33.22 -23.47 -32.60
N ALA A 35 32.77 -24.72 -32.78
CA ALA A 35 32.76 -25.74 -31.74
C ALA A 35 34.19 -26.08 -31.31
N PRO A 36 34.42 -26.56 -30.07
CA PRO A 36 34.42 -28.02 -29.92
C PRO A 36 33.91 -28.57 -28.57
N SER A 37 33.41 -29.81 -28.67
CA SER A 37 33.40 -30.92 -27.68
C SER A 37 32.80 -30.71 -26.28
N GLN A 38 31.60 -31.29 -26.12
CA GLN A 38 31.06 -31.81 -24.86
C GLN A 38 32.01 -32.82 -24.18
N PRO A 39 31.89 -32.96 -22.86
CA PRO A 39 31.73 -34.30 -22.31
C PRO A 39 30.53 -34.45 -21.37
N ALA A 40 29.84 -35.58 -21.59
CA ALA A 40 29.26 -36.51 -20.63
C ALA A 40 28.30 -36.00 -19.54
N ALA A 41 27.03 -36.40 -19.72
CA ALA A 41 26.03 -36.55 -18.68
C ALA A 41 26.44 -37.62 -17.65
N LEU A 42 26.31 -37.28 -16.37
CA LEU A 42 26.16 -38.14 -15.19
C LEU A 42 25.63 -37.19 -14.09
N GLY A 43 24.38 -37.21 -13.68
CA GLY A 43 23.77 -38.28 -12.89
C GLY A 43 23.47 -37.71 -11.50
N GLY A 44 22.24 -37.87 -10.99
CA GLY A 44 21.93 -37.59 -9.58
C GLY A 44 20.71 -36.70 -9.34
N SER A 45 19.54 -37.21 -9.66
CA SER A 45 18.28 -36.76 -9.07
C SER A 45 18.25 -37.10 -7.58
N ASN A 46 18.49 -36.11 -6.72
CA ASN A 46 18.12 -36.13 -5.30
C ASN A 46 17.82 -34.70 -4.84
N ALA A 47 16.68 -34.16 -5.26
CA ALA A 47 16.08 -33.03 -4.57
C ALA A 47 15.46 -33.54 -3.26
N PRO A 48 15.79 -32.97 -2.09
CA PRO A 48 15.13 -33.32 -0.85
C PRO A 48 13.65 -32.94 -0.95
N LYS A 49 12.80 -33.93 -0.73
CA LYS A 49 11.35 -33.78 -0.57
C LYS A 49 11.08 -32.73 0.51
N ALA A 50 10.56 -31.57 0.10
CA ALA A 50 10.14 -30.53 1.02
C ALA A 50 9.13 -31.11 2.03
N PRO A 51 9.26 -30.81 3.33
CA PRO A 51 8.29 -31.23 4.32
C PRO A 51 6.95 -30.58 4.01
N ALA A 52 5.89 -31.40 4.01
CA ALA A 52 4.53 -30.92 3.88
C ALA A 52 4.25 -29.87 4.99
N PRO A 53 3.58 -28.74 4.69
CA PRO A 53 3.16 -27.81 5.71
C PRO A 53 2.20 -28.52 6.69
N PRO A 54 2.29 -28.23 8.00
CA PRO A 54 1.38 -28.82 8.98
C PRO A 54 -0.06 -28.44 8.62
N ALA A 55 -0.91 -29.47 8.51
CA ALA A 55 -2.35 -29.30 8.43
C ALA A 55 -2.84 -28.59 9.69
N PHE A 56 -3.19 -27.30 9.56
CA PHE A 56 -3.85 -26.58 10.64
C PHE A 56 -5.23 -27.17 10.84
N GLY A 57 -5.35 -27.85 11.98
CA GLY A 57 -6.55 -28.50 12.45
C GLY A 57 -7.71 -27.52 12.54
N GLN A 58 -8.75 -27.86 11.79
CA GLN A 58 -10.12 -27.45 12.02
C GLN A 58 -10.53 -27.99 13.40
N GLY A 59 -10.51 -27.16 14.45
CA GLY A 59 -10.78 -27.63 15.80
C GLY A 59 -11.12 -26.53 16.80
N GLY A 60 -12.34 -26.61 17.34
CA GLY A 60 -12.79 -25.91 18.55
C GLY A 60 -13.22 -24.47 18.28
N GLY A 61 -14.43 -24.04 18.56
CA GLY A 61 -15.40 -24.53 19.53
C GLY A 61 -16.17 -23.29 19.96
N PHE A 62 -17.41 -23.19 19.50
CA PHE A 62 -18.31 -22.10 19.87
C PHE A 62 -18.48 -22.10 21.39
N GLY A 63 -18.07 -21.00 22.03
CA GLY A 63 -18.32 -20.73 23.43
C GLY A 63 -19.82 -20.72 23.70
N GLN A 64 -20.28 -21.79 24.31
CA GLN A 64 -21.60 -21.94 24.89
C GLN A 64 -21.72 -20.98 26.10
N PRO A 65 -22.75 -20.13 26.18
CA PRO A 65 -23.00 -19.36 27.39
C PRO A 65 -23.44 -20.29 28.55
N PRO A 66 -23.09 -19.96 29.80
CA PRO A 66 -23.33 -20.83 30.95
C PRO A 66 -24.82 -21.06 31.19
N ALA A 67 -25.20 -22.33 31.30
CA ALA A 67 -26.48 -22.77 31.84
C ALA A 67 -26.49 -22.51 33.35
N GLY A 68 -27.23 -21.49 33.79
CA GLY A 68 -27.34 -21.10 35.18
C GLY A 68 -28.79 -20.87 35.60
N GLY A 69 -29.36 -21.85 36.30
CA GLY A 69 -30.23 -21.64 37.46
C GLY A 69 -31.63 -21.09 37.23
N GLY A 70 -32.62 -21.99 37.17
CA GLY A 70 -34.00 -21.65 37.44
C GLY A 70 -34.27 -21.43 38.93
N PHE A 71 -35.15 -20.48 39.26
CA PHE A 71 -35.94 -20.44 40.49
C PHE A 71 -37.20 -19.59 40.24
N GLY A 72 -38.38 -20.18 40.49
CA GLY A 72 -39.59 -19.46 40.88
C GLY A 72 -40.52 -18.98 39.78
N ALA A 73 -41.40 -19.86 39.30
CA ALA A 73 -42.66 -19.44 38.71
C ALA A 73 -43.69 -19.17 39.83
N PRO A 74 -44.38 -18.02 39.86
CA PRO A 74 -45.70 -17.94 40.44
C PRO A 74 -46.72 -18.40 39.39
N THR A 75 -47.43 -19.47 39.70
CA THR A 75 -48.67 -19.87 39.03
C THR A 75 -49.74 -18.81 39.30
N GLY A 76 -50.25 -18.16 38.26
CA GLY A 76 -51.44 -17.33 38.40
C GLY A 76 -51.80 -16.49 37.18
N GLY A 77 -53.02 -16.69 36.68
CA GLY A 77 -53.78 -15.65 35.99
C GLY A 77 -53.97 -15.86 34.50
N GLY A 78 -55.17 -16.30 34.13
CA GLY A 78 -55.64 -16.29 32.74
C GLY A 78 -55.83 -14.87 32.19
N GLY A 79 -55.91 -14.79 30.87
CA GLY A 79 -56.03 -13.57 30.07
C GLY A 79 -55.09 -13.69 28.89
N GLY A 80 -55.55 -14.18 27.75
CA GLY A 80 -56.19 -13.30 26.76
C GLY A 80 -55.12 -12.96 25.72
N SER A 81 -55.45 -13.12 24.44
CA SER A 81 -54.55 -13.22 23.30
C SER A 81 -53.73 -11.96 22.94
N ASP A 82 -53.54 -11.03 23.87
CA ASP A 82 -53.02 -9.68 23.65
C ASP A 82 -51.53 -9.49 24.05
N ALA A 83 -50.90 -10.49 24.69
CA ALA A 83 -49.50 -10.40 25.12
C ALA A 83 -48.48 -10.52 23.96
N ASN A 84 -48.89 -11.07 22.81
CA ASN A 84 -48.02 -11.22 21.63
C ASN A 84 -47.86 -9.92 20.83
N ASP A 85 -48.81 -8.98 20.93
CA ASP A 85 -48.71 -7.69 20.23
C ASP A 85 -47.72 -6.74 20.90
N ALA A 86 -47.68 -6.71 22.24
CA ALA A 86 -46.70 -5.92 22.99
C ALA A 86 -45.24 -6.36 22.76
N ALA A 87 -45.00 -7.65 22.51
CA ALA A 87 -43.66 -8.17 22.18
C ALA A 87 -43.24 -7.87 20.73
N ARG A 88 -44.19 -7.82 19.79
CA ARG A 88 -43.92 -7.42 18.40
C ARG A 88 -43.58 -5.94 18.28
N ASP A 89 -44.22 -5.07 19.06
CA ASP A 89 -43.95 -3.63 19.01
C ASP A 89 -42.58 -3.25 19.59
N LYS A 90 -42.07 -3.98 20.59
CA LYS A 90 -40.69 -3.77 21.09
C LYS A 90 -39.63 -4.16 20.05
N LYS A 91 -39.83 -5.27 19.32
CA LYS A 91 -38.91 -5.70 18.25
C LYS A 91 -38.87 -4.71 17.09
N LYS A 92 -40.02 -4.14 16.69
CA LYS A 92 -40.07 -3.10 15.65
C LYS A 92 -39.27 -1.85 16.06
N LYS A 93 -39.46 -1.35 17.28
CA LYS A 93 -38.74 -0.16 17.78
C LYS A 93 -37.22 -0.38 17.82
N LEU A 94 -36.76 -1.57 18.20
CA LEU A 94 -35.33 -1.89 18.24
C LEU A 94 -34.73 -2.02 16.81
N LEU A 95 -35.48 -2.59 15.87
CA LEU A 95 -35.08 -2.65 14.46
C LEU A 95 -34.92 -1.24 13.86
N PHE A 96 -35.87 -0.33 14.11
CA PHE A 96 -35.79 1.06 13.63
C PHE A 96 -34.59 1.80 14.23
N ALA A 97 -34.27 1.59 15.51
CA ALA A 97 -33.09 2.18 16.12
C ALA A 97 -31.78 1.66 15.50
N ALA A 98 -31.69 0.35 15.25
CA ALA A 98 -30.53 -0.26 14.60
C ALA A 98 -30.34 0.24 13.15
N ILE A 99 -31.43 0.33 12.37
CA ILE A 99 -31.41 0.85 11.00
C ILE A 99 -31.00 2.34 11.00
N GLY A 100 -31.53 3.14 11.94
CA GLY A 100 -31.15 4.55 12.07
C GLY A 100 -29.68 4.75 12.40
N CYS A 101 -29.12 3.92 13.28
CA CYS A 101 -27.69 3.96 13.61
C CYS A 101 -26.82 3.55 12.40
N LEU A 102 -27.19 2.48 11.69
CA LEU A 102 -26.50 2.06 10.48
C LEU A 102 -26.53 3.17 9.40
N ALA A 103 -27.68 3.83 9.22
CA ALA A 103 -27.82 4.93 8.27
C ALA A 103 -26.92 6.12 8.63
N LEU A 104 -26.79 6.46 9.92
CA LEU A 104 -25.86 7.50 10.37
C LEU A 104 -24.39 7.14 10.12
N VAL A 105 -24.00 5.88 10.35
CA VAL A 105 -22.64 5.41 10.05
C VAL A 105 -22.37 5.50 8.55
N VAL A 106 -23.30 5.06 7.72
CA VAL A 106 -23.18 5.14 6.25
C VAL A 106 -23.10 6.59 5.78
N LEU A 107 -23.95 7.49 6.30
CA LEU A 107 -23.90 8.92 5.98
C LEU A 107 -22.58 9.57 6.45
N GLY A 108 -22.05 9.16 7.60
CA GLY A 108 -20.73 9.61 8.07
C GLY A 108 -19.59 9.14 7.17
N CYS A 109 -19.60 7.89 6.71
CA CYS A 109 -18.65 7.38 5.73
C CYS A 109 -18.75 8.14 4.39
N ILE A 110 -19.96 8.32 3.85
CA ILE A 110 -20.13 9.04 2.58
C ILE A 110 -19.70 10.51 2.74
N GLY A 111 -20.10 11.17 3.81
CA GLY A 111 -19.74 12.56 4.09
C GLY A 111 -18.23 12.76 4.22
N SER A 112 -17.54 11.86 4.92
CA SER A 112 -16.08 11.90 5.02
C SER A 112 -15.39 11.63 3.69
N CYS A 113 -15.84 10.64 2.90
CA CYS A 113 -15.31 10.39 1.56
C CYS A 113 -15.50 11.60 0.62
N VAL A 114 -16.67 12.22 0.61
CA VAL A 114 -16.97 13.39 -0.23
C VAL A 114 -16.16 14.60 0.22
N PHE A 115 -16.04 14.84 1.52
CA PHE A 115 -15.21 15.93 2.04
C PHE A 115 -13.74 15.77 1.67
N PHE A 116 -13.21 14.54 1.79
CA PHE A 116 -11.85 14.23 1.39
C PHE A 116 -11.65 14.42 -0.12
N TYR A 117 -12.62 14.00 -0.93
CA TYR A 117 -12.59 14.18 -2.37
C TYR A 117 -12.54 15.67 -2.77
N PHE A 118 -13.37 16.52 -2.17
CA PHE A 118 -13.36 17.97 -2.44
C PHE A 118 -12.04 18.62 -2.00
N GLN A 119 -11.54 18.29 -0.81
CA GLN A 119 -10.24 18.77 -0.32
C GLN A 119 -9.10 18.41 -1.27
N VAL A 120 -9.07 17.17 -1.77
CA VAL A 120 -8.04 16.72 -2.71
C VAL A 120 -8.19 17.43 -4.06
N LYS A 121 -9.41 17.64 -4.53
CA LYS A 121 -9.68 18.26 -5.84
C LYS A 121 -9.23 19.72 -5.89
N ASP A 122 -9.58 20.52 -4.88
CA ASP A 122 -9.25 21.96 -4.86
C ASP A 122 -7.73 22.20 -4.75
N GLN A 123 -7.01 21.25 -4.13
CA GLN A 123 -5.56 21.31 -3.96
C GLN A 123 -4.79 20.83 -5.19
N ALA A 124 -5.36 19.93 -5.99
CA ALA A 124 -4.73 19.46 -7.23
C ALA A 124 -4.61 20.56 -8.29
N THR A 125 -5.50 21.56 -8.29
CA THR A 125 -5.46 22.70 -9.21
C THR A 125 -4.45 23.79 -8.84
N ALA A 126 -3.81 23.71 -7.67
CA ALA A 126 -2.93 24.75 -7.15
C ALA A 126 -1.44 24.38 -7.19
N LEU A 127 -1.05 23.48 -8.10
CA LEU A 127 0.35 23.13 -8.32
C LEU A 127 1.04 24.25 -9.11
N PRO A 128 2.00 24.99 -8.53
CA PRO A 128 2.79 25.94 -9.29
C PRO A 128 3.66 25.18 -10.30
N GLU A 129 3.58 25.57 -11.58
CA GLU A 129 4.34 24.96 -12.69
C GLU A 129 5.85 25.19 -12.58
N ASP A 130 6.30 26.07 -11.68
CA ASP A 130 7.65 26.64 -11.69
C ASP A 130 8.71 25.81 -10.93
N GLY A 131 8.37 24.60 -10.48
CA GLY A 131 9.31 23.75 -9.72
C GLY A 131 9.77 24.35 -8.38
N ALA A 132 9.14 25.45 -7.93
CA ALA A 132 9.33 26.02 -6.61
C ALA A 132 8.89 25.00 -5.55
N ALA A 133 9.58 25.01 -4.40
CA ALA A 133 9.35 24.10 -3.28
C ALA A 133 7.86 23.75 -3.12
N MET A 134 7.52 22.46 -3.24
CA MET A 134 6.15 21.99 -3.16
C MET A 134 5.50 22.59 -1.92
N ASN A 135 4.26 23.07 -2.07
CA ASN A 135 3.52 23.59 -0.94
C ASN A 135 3.50 22.51 0.15
N PRO A 136 3.90 22.82 1.40
CA PRO A 136 3.95 21.84 2.49
C PRO A 136 2.61 21.15 2.74
N MET A 137 1.50 21.76 2.30
CA MET A 137 0.18 21.11 2.31
C MET A 137 0.06 20.01 1.24
N LEU A 138 0.55 20.25 0.03
CA LEU A 138 0.53 19.27 -1.05
C LEU A 138 1.44 18.07 -0.74
N GLU A 139 2.60 18.33 -0.12
CA GLU A 139 3.49 17.28 0.37
C GLU A 139 2.75 16.34 1.35
N LYS A 140 2.00 16.90 2.29
CA LYS A 140 1.19 16.10 3.23
C LYS A 140 0.09 15.32 2.50
N LEU A 141 -0.55 15.94 1.50
CA LEU A 141 -1.59 15.29 0.68
C LEU A 141 -1.06 14.17 -0.20
N ALA A 142 0.18 14.24 -0.68
CA ALA A 142 0.81 13.19 -1.48
C ALA A 142 1.20 11.96 -0.64
N ARG A 143 1.54 12.17 0.64
CA ARG A 143 1.92 11.08 1.58
C ARG A 143 0.77 10.19 2.00
N VAL A 144 -0.43 10.74 2.18
CA VAL A 144 -1.61 9.96 2.62
C VAL A 144 -1.96 8.81 1.66
N PRO A 145 -2.14 9.03 0.35
CA PRO A 145 -2.44 7.94 -0.59
C PRO A 145 -1.26 6.98 -0.70
N LEU A 146 -0.01 7.45 -0.61
CA LEU A 146 1.16 6.58 -0.60
C LEU A 146 1.13 5.62 0.60
N ALA A 147 0.92 6.14 1.82
CA ALA A 147 0.87 5.33 3.03
C ALA A 147 -0.28 4.29 2.96
N PHE A 148 -1.41 4.65 2.36
CA PHE A 148 -2.52 3.73 2.14
C PHE A 148 -2.18 2.63 1.12
N VAL A 149 -1.60 3.01 -0.03
CA VAL A 149 -1.19 2.05 -1.08
C VAL A 149 -0.11 1.11 -0.54
N LEU A 150 0.96 1.65 0.06
CA LEU A 150 2.01 0.84 0.65
C LEU A 150 1.47 -0.06 1.77
N GLY A 151 0.54 0.43 2.59
CA GLY A 151 -0.07 -0.34 3.68
C GLY A 151 -0.85 -1.54 3.16
N ASN A 152 -1.62 -1.33 2.09
CA ASN A 152 -2.32 -2.42 1.39
C ASN A 152 -1.32 -3.39 0.76
N VAL A 153 -0.27 -2.89 0.10
CA VAL A 153 0.76 -3.72 -0.53
C VAL A 153 1.46 -4.62 0.49
N VAL A 154 1.90 -4.07 1.63
CA VAL A 154 2.55 -4.85 2.70
C VAL A 154 1.57 -5.87 3.29
N SER A 155 0.32 -5.48 3.54
CA SER A 155 -0.71 -6.39 4.03
C SER A 155 -0.98 -7.55 3.07
N GLU A 156 -1.06 -7.27 1.77
CA GLU A 156 -1.27 -8.26 0.72
C GLU A 156 -0.05 -9.19 0.56
N CYS A 157 1.18 -8.66 0.56
CA CYS A 157 2.41 -9.47 0.52
C CYS A 157 2.51 -10.46 1.69
N ARG A 158 1.94 -10.15 2.86
CA ARG A 158 1.87 -11.10 4.00
C ARG A 158 0.96 -12.28 3.72
N ASN A 159 -0.13 -12.05 2.99
CA ASN A 159 -1.10 -13.10 2.64
C ASN A 159 -0.66 -13.86 1.38
N ASP A 160 0.02 -13.19 0.45
CA ASP A 160 0.58 -13.73 -0.78
C ASP A 160 2.05 -13.29 -0.97
N PRO A 161 3.02 -14.10 -0.51
CA PRO A 161 4.44 -13.77 -0.64
C PRO A 161 4.95 -13.82 -2.08
N SER A 162 4.16 -14.30 -3.04
CA SER A 162 4.51 -14.21 -4.46
C SER A 162 4.38 -12.78 -5.00
N GLY A 163 3.58 -11.95 -4.33
CA GLY A 163 3.26 -10.58 -4.73
C GLY A 163 2.28 -10.48 -5.89
N GLU A 164 1.68 -11.56 -6.39
CA GLU A 164 0.78 -11.47 -7.55
C GLU A 164 -0.52 -10.72 -7.20
N SER A 165 -1.00 -10.76 -5.95
CA SER A 165 -2.19 -10.02 -5.52
C SER A 165 -2.02 -8.49 -5.57
N ILE A 166 -0.78 -7.98 -5.48
CA ILE A 166 -0.50 -6.53 -5.47
C ILE A 166 -0.27 -5.94 -6.87
N ARG A 167 -0.34 -6.76 -7.93
CA ARG A 167 -0.02 -6.35 -9.30
C ARG A 167 -0.80 -5.12 -9.79
N SER A 168 -2.04 -4.94 -9.34
CA SER A 168 -2.88 -3.80 -9.73
C SER A 168 -2.40 -2.44 -9.18
N PHE A 169 -1.49 -2.42 -8.21
CA PHE A 169 -0.95 -1.18 -7.62
C PHE A 169 0.30 -0.66 -8.35
N PHE A 170 0.84 -1.43 -9.29
CA PHE A 170 2.08 -1.13 -9.99
C PHE A 170 1.85 -0.97 -11.49
N HIS A 171 2.76 -0.24 -12.14
CA HIS A 171 2.78 -0.24 -13.59
C HIS A 171 3.16 -1.65 -14.11
N PRO A 172 2.48 -2.19 -15.13
CA PRO A 172 2.74 -3.55 -15.62
C PRO A 172 4.18 -3.81 -16.06
N SER A 173 4.89 -2.77 -16.53
CA SER A 173 6.27 -2.91 -17.02
C SER A 173 7.31 -2.97 -15.91
N THR A 174 7.01 -2.55 -14.68
CA THR A 174 7.99 -2.48 -13.59
C THR A 174 7.70 -3.46 -12.46
N PHE A 175 6.48 -4.01 -12.44
CA PHE A 175 6.02 -4.94 -11.41
C PHE A 175 6.96 -6.13 -11.17
N ASP A 176 7.39 -6.83 -12.23
CA ASP A 176 8.22 -8.03 -12.09
C ASP A 176 9.61 -7.73 -11.51
N ASP A 177 10.14 -6.52 -11.73
CA ASP A 177 11.45 -6.11 -11.21
C ASP A 177 11.40 -5.70 -9.73
N ILE A 178 10.27 -5.15 -9.27
CA ILE A 178 10.14 -4.58 -7.92
C ILE A 178 9.40 -5.49 -6.94
N LYS A 179 8.59 -6.46 -7.40
CA LYS A 179 7.73 -7.27 -6.53
C LYS A 179 8.49 -8.00 -5.42
N GLY A 180 9.68 -8.53 -5.74
CA GLY A 180 10.51 -9.22 -4.76
C GLY A 180 11.03 -8.27 -3.68
N ASN A 181 11.45 -7.06 -4.06
CA ASN A 181 11.96 -6.06 -3.13
C ASN A 181 10.84 -5.51 -2.24
N ILE A 182 9.66 -5.23 -2.80
CA ILE A 182 8.58 -4.61 -2.04
C ILE A 182 7.90 -5.57 -1.07
N CYS A 183 7.78 -6.86 -1.42
CA CYS A 183 7.30 -7.86 -0.47
C CYS A 183 8.36 -8.25 0.57
N ALA A 184 9.63 -7.94 0.32
CA ALA A 184 10.70 -8.04 1.32
C ALA A 184 10.79 -6.81 2.24
N SER A 185 10.13 -5.70 1.89
CA SER A 185 10.11 -4.48 2.71
C SER A 185 9.41 -4.72 4.04
N SER A 186 10.02 -4.20 5.11
CA SER A 186 9.46 -4.28 6.46
C SER A 186 8.41 -3.19 6.72
N ASP A 187 7.61 -3.37 7.78
CA ASP A 187 6.72 -2.30 8.29
C ASP A 187 7.49 -1.01 8.60
N GLU A 188 8.78 -1.12 8.93
CA GLU A 188 9.63 0.01 9.23
C GLU A 188 9.87 0.91 8.01
N ALA A 189 10.00 0.32 6.81
CA ALA A 189 10.07 1.08 5.57
C ALA A 189 8.77 1.86 5.33
N LEU A 190 7.62 1.29 5.67
CA LEU A 190 6.33 1.96 5.57
C LEU A 190 6.26 3.20 6.48
N GLU A 191 6.70 3.05 7.73
CA GLU A 191 6.72 4.14 8.69
C GLU A 191 7.64 5.28 8.20
N VAL A 192 8.81 4.96 7.64
CA VAL A 192 9.77 5.94 7.10
C VAL A 192 9.15 6.80 5.99
N PHE A 193 8.47 6.19 5.02
CA PHE A 193 7.85 6.92 3.91
C PHE A 193 6.60 7.71 4.35
N SER A 194 5.92 7.27 5.40
CA SER A 194 4.77 8.00 5.96
C SER A 194 5.18 9.22 6.80
N ASP A 195 6.38 9.20 7.40
CA ASP A 195 6.85 10.24 8.32
C ASP A 195 7.52 11.42 7.57
N PRO A 196 6.97 12.65 7.65
CA PRO A 196 7.54 13.83 7.01
C PRO A 196 8.90 14.27 7.54
N SER A 197 9.31 13.79 8.71
CA SER A 197 10.64 14.05 9.25
C SER A 197 11.72 13.10 8.70
N ARG A 198 11.32 11.95 8.13
CA ARG A 198 12.23 10.87 7.71
C ARG A 198 12.30 10.66 6.20
N SER A 199 11.35 11.21 5.46
CA SER A 199 11.33 11.18 4.00
C SER A 199 11.06 12.58 3.44
N GLN A 200 11.49 12.84 2.22
CA GLN A 200 11.24 14.09 1.48
C GLN A 200 10.47 13.77 0.20
N VAL A 201 9.62 14.70 -0.24
CA VAL A 201 8.85 14.55 -1.49
C VAL A 201 9.34 15.58 -2.49
N PHE A 202 9.68 15.11 -3.68
CA PHE A 202 10.11 15.94 -4.80
C PHE A 202 9.17 15.77 -5.99
N ASN A 203 8.97 16.84 -6.77
CA ASN A 203 8.40 16.70 -8.10
C ASN A 203 9.39 15.91 -8.97
N LEU A 204 8.92 14.85 -9.62
CA LEU A 204 9.80 14.02 -10.44
C LEU A 204 10.33 14.80 -11.67
N SER A 205 9.60 15.78 -12.19
CA SER A 205 9.99 16.52 -13.40
C SER A 205 11.29 17.30 -13.27
N THR A 206 11.71 17.63 -12.05
CA THR A 206 12.96 18.36 -11.77
C THR A 206 14.13 17.42 -11.44
N ARG A 207 13.94 16.11 -11.57
CA ARG A 207 14.86 15.07 -11.12
C ARG A 207 15.30 14.18 -12.28
N PRO A 208 16.50 13.58 -12.23
CA PRO A 208 17.00 12.71 -13.30
C PRO A 208 16.14 11.45 -13.48
N GLU A 209 15.42 11.02 -12.44
CA GLU A 209 14.51 9.88 -12.48
C GLU A 209 13.24 10.14 -13.33
N ALA A 210 13.02 11.37 -13.83
CA ALA A 210 11.91 11.71 -14.73
C ALA A 210 11.83 10.81 -15.97
N ASP A 211 12.97 10.35 -16.48
CA ASP A 211 13.00 9.53 -17.70
C ASP A 211 12.39 8.14 -17.48
N LEU A 212 12.44 7.61 -16.25
CA LEU A 212 11.75 6.36 -15.89
C LEU A 212 10.23 6.49 -16.01
N ALA A 213 9.66 7.61 -15.55
CA ALA A 213 8.23 7.87 -15.68
C ALA A 213 7.82 8.05 -17.14
N LYS A 214 8.62 8.78 -17.94
CA LYS A 214 8.36 8.95 -19.38
C LYS A 214 8.41 7.63 -20.14
N GLU A 215 9.39 6.77 -19.83
CA GLU A 215 9.51 5.44 -20.44
C GLU A 215 8.31 4.56 -20.12
N ALA A 216 7.75 4.69 -18.91
CA ALA A 216 6.51 4.06 -18.50
C ALA A 216 5.24 4.75 -19.05
N GLY A 217 5.36 5.84 -19.81
CA GLY A 217 4.24 6.55 -20.43
C GLY A 217 3.51 7.55 -19.52
N TYR A 218 4.11 7.94 -18.39
CA TYR A 218 3.55 8.94 -17.48
C TYR A 218 4.17 10.32 -17.70
N ASP A 219 3.40 11.37 -17.42
CA ASP A 219 3.91 12.74 -17.35
C ASP A 219 4.71 12.93 -16.04
N PRO A 220 6.02 13.25 -16.08
CA PRO A 220 6.81 13.49 -14.88
C PRO A 220 6.25 14.58 -13.95
N ASN A 221 5.44 15.51 -14.47
CA ASN A 221 4.83 16.56 -13.65
C ASN A 221 3.70 16.04 -12.76
N THR A 222 3.13 14.87 -13.07
CA THR A 222 2.13 14.18 -12.24
C THR A 222 2.74 13.11 -11.32
N CYS A 223 4.08 13.02 -11.32
CA CYS A 223 4.83 12.05 -10.56
C CYS A 223 5.58 12.71 -9.40
N PHE A 224 5.71 11.94 -8.31
CA PHE A 224 6.37 12.34 -7.08
C PHE A 224 7.44 11.31 -6.74
N LEU A 225 8.62 11.80 -6.38
CA LEU A 225 9.71 11.01 -5.82
C LEU A 225 9.69 11.16 -4.30
N PHE A 226 9.48 10.07 -3.58
CA PHE A 226 9.64 9.99 -2.15
C PHE A 226 11.04 9.44 -1.86
N ASP A 227 11.90 10.29 -1.31
CA ASP A 227 13.28 9.95 -1.00
C ASP A 227 13.44 9.80 0.52
N SER A 228 14.12 8.74 0.95
CA SER A 228 14.33 8.44 2.36
C SER A 228 15.65 7.71 2.57
N ALA A 229 16.10 7.61 3.82
CA ALA A 229 17.29 6.81 4.15
C ALA A 229 17.12 5.31 3.86
N SER A 230 15.89 4.83 3.70
CA SER A 230 15.59 3.43 3.37
C SER A 230 15.47 3.18 1.86
N GLY A 231 15.56 4.24 1.05
CA GLY A 231 15.44 4.18 -0.39
C GLY A 231 14.42 5.15 -0.97
N GLN A 232 14.05 4.90 -2.22
CA GLN A 232 13.26 5.79 -3.07
C GLN A 232 12.02 5.10 -3.63
N VAL A 233 10.88 5.81 -3.59
CA VAL A 233 9.62 5.39 -4.21
C VAL A 233 9.19 6.45 -5.21
N ILE A 234 8.92 6.04 -6.45
CA ILE A 234 8.34 6.90 -7.47
C ILE A 234 6.88 6.53 -7.63
N THR A 235 5.99 7.48 -7.39
CA THR A 235 4.55 7.32 -7.66
C THR A 235 4.11 8.29 -8.74
N CYS A 236 3.29 7.82 -9.66
CA CYS A 236 2.66 8.66 -10.68
C CYS A 236 1.15 8.58 -10.55
N ARG A 237 0.46 9.65 -10.94
CA ARG A 237 -0.98 9.63 -11.13
C ARG A 237 -1.33 9.33 -12.58
N ASP A 238 -2.22 8.36 -12.79
CA ASP A 238 -2.82 8.12 -14.10
C ASP A 238 -3.91 9.17 -14.41
N GLU A 239 -4.47 9.11 -15.63
CA GLU A 239 -5.55 9.99 -16.07
C GLU A 239 -6.83 9.84 -15.21
N ALA A 240 -7.00 8.68 -14.56
CA ALA A 240 -8.10 8.39 -13.65
C ALA A 240 -7.81 8.84 -12.20
N ASN A 241 -6.69 9.51 -11.95
CA ASN A 241 -6.20 9.92 -10.63
C ASN A 241 -5.87 8.77 -9.66
N HIS A 242 -5.64 7.55 -10.15
CA HIS A 242 -5.08 6.48 -9.36
C HIS A 242 -3.59 6.70 -9.14
N THR A 243 -3.12 6.45 -7.92
CA THR A 243 -1.69 6.49 -7.58
C THR A 243 -1.09 5.13 -7.87
N LEU A 244 -0.16 5.08 -8.82
CA LEU A 244 0.55 3.87 -9.22
C LEU A 244 2.02 4.00 -8.85
N ILE A 245 2.61 2.92 -8.34
CA ILE A 245 4.05 2.87 -8.08
C ILE A 245 4.74 2.48 -9.38
N VAL A 246 5.60 3.38 -9.86
CA VAL A 246 6.33 3.21 -11.13
C VAL A 246 7.77 2.77 -10.87
N GLY A 247 8.34 3.13 -9.72
CA GLY A 247 9.68 2.71 -9.33
C GLY A 247 9.81 2.52 -7.83
N TYR A 248 10.60 1.52 -7.43
CA TYR A 248 10.94 1.26 -6.04
C TYR A 248 12.39 0.81 -5.95
N ARG A 249 13.20 1.54 -5.18
CA ARG A 249 14.59 1.17 -4.88
C ARG A 249 14.74 1.17 -3.38
N VAL A 250 15.15 0.04 -2.81
CA VAL A 250 15.59 -0.05 -1.42
C VAL A 250 17.10 0.11 -1.46
N ASP A 251 17.61 1.12 -0.76
CA ASP A 251 19.06 1.18 -0.54
C ASP A 251 19.39 0.09 0.47
N ALA A 252 20.32 -0.80 0.12
CA ALA A 252 20.78 -1.82 1.06
C ALA A 252 21.32 -1.09 2.30
N THR A 253 20.60 -1.23 3.42
CA THR A 253 21.03 -0.69 4.69
C THR A 253 22.44 -1.22 4.97
N PRO A 254 23.43 -0.35 5.22
CA PRO A 254 24.80 -0.79 5.50
C PRO A 254 24.90 -1.63 6.78
#